data_AF-A0A4R3HSG6-F1
#
_entry.id   AF-A0A4R3HSG6-F1
#
_cell.length_a   1.000
_cell.length_b   1.000
_cell.length_c   1.000
_cell.angle_alpha   90.00
_cell.angle_beta   90.00
_cell.angle_gamma   90.00
#
_symmetry.space_group_name_H-M   'P 1'
#
loop_
_entity.id
_entity.type
_entity.pdbx_description
1 polymer ?
#
loop_
_entity_poly.entity_id
_entity_poly.type
_entity_poly.pdbx_seq_one_letter_code
_entity_poly.pdbx_strand_id
1 'polypeptide(L)'
;MKKTIPMLLLGCLAAPGLYAANNVRLDSYSIEKKALVAPQAARDAAGAERSFHAVYLVKVKGIVPTNYALPVQLFVGDIPVREYGATRDGIYFKVYDPQVLKKMNGKPFRYATVGKAAQQTALVFKAPAE
;
A
#
# COMPACT_ATOMS: atom_id res chain seq x y z
N MET A 1 43.37 40.21 -33.03
CA MET A 1 43.53 38.79 -32.63
C MET A 1 42.92 38.58 -31.25
N LYS A 2 42.04 37.55 -31.14
CA LYS A 2 41.70 36.66 -29.99
C LYS A 2 42.10 37.14 -28.57
N LYS A 3 41.27 36.99 -27.52
CA LYS A 3 40.69 35.72 -27.06
C LYS A 3 39.42 35.95 -26.23
N THR A 4 38.33 35.33 -26.65
CA THR A 4 37.10 35.13 -25.89
C THR A 4 37.32 34.00 -24.89
N ILE A 5 37.05 34.24 -23.60
CA ILE A 5 37.11 33.23 -22.53
C ILE A 5 35.75 32.50 -22.52
N PRO A 6 35.70 31.17 -22.67
CA PRO A 6 34.46 30.44 -22.45
C PRO A 6 34.21 30.33 -20.95
N MET A 7 33.12 30.94 -20.51
CA MET A 7 32.54 30.77 -19.18
C MET A 7 32.11 29.30 -19.05
N LEU A 8 32.83 28.55 -18.21
CA LEU A 8 32.51 27.18 -17.88
C LEU A 8 31.19 27.18 -17.10
N LEU A 9 30.08 26.86 -17.78
CA LEU A 9 28.81 26.59 -17.12
C LEU A 9 29.01 25.35 -16.24
N LEU A 10 29.09 25.58 -14.93
CA LEU A 10 29.09 24.51 -13.93
C LEU A 10 27.69 23.89 -13.97
N GLY A 11 27.51 22.89 -14.83
CA GLY A 11 26.31 22.07 -14.83
C GLY A 11 26.19 21.45 -13.45
N CYS A 12 25.20 21.89 -12.69
CA CYS A 12 24.73 21.16 -11.53
C CYS A 12 24.36 19.76 -12.02
N LEU A 13 25.25 18.80 -11.78
CA LEU A 13 24.90 17.40 -11.71
C LEU A 13 23.80 17.31 -10.65
N ALA A 14 22.55 17.37 -11.08
CA ALA A 14 21.44 16.92 -10.27
C ALA A 14 21.74 15.45 -9.97
N ALA A 15 22.28 15.20 -8.78
CA ALA A 15 22.53 13.87 -8.29
C ALA A 15 21.22 13.10 -8.41
N PRO A 16 21.16 12.00 -9.19
CA PRO A 16 19.95 11.21 -9.26
C PRO A 16 19.70 10.59 -7.89
N GLY A 17 18.63 11.08 -7.25
CA GLY A 17 17.89 10.36 -6.23
C GLY A 17 18.67 9.97 -4.99
N LEU A 18 18.90 10.92 -4.09
CA LEU A 18 18.85 10.60 -2.67
C LEU A 18 17.44 10.06 -2.38
N TYR A 19 17.31 8.73 -2.42
CA TYR A 19 16.14 7.97 -1.99
C TYR A 19 15.74 8.45 -0.60
N ALA A 20 14.66 9.22 -0.54
CA ALA A 20 14.00 9.52 0.71
C ALA A 20 13.37 8.23 1.25
N ALA A 21 14.11 7.54 2.13
CA ALA A 21 13.71 6.32 2.83
C ALA A 21 12.50 6.48 3.78
N ASN A 22 11.72 7.57 3.65
CA ASN A 22 10.60 7.92 4.53
C ASN A 22 9.29 8.25 3.77
N ASN A 23 9.27 8.23 2.45
CA ASN A 23 8.13 8.72 1.68
C ASN A 23 7.16 7.60 1.31
N VAL A 24 6.48 7.03 2.31
CA VAL A 24 5.33 6.16 2.02
C VAL A 24 4.22 7.02 1.41
N ARG A 25 3.76 6.64 0.23
CA ARG A 25 2.65 7.30 -0.47
C ARG A 25 1.72 6.24 -1.04
N LEU A 26 0.42 6.38 -0.77
CA LEU A 26 -0.61 5.49 -1.31
C LEU A 26 -1.45 6.33 -2.27
N ASP A 27 -1.38 6.03 -3.57
CA ASP A 27 -1.89 6.88 -4.64
C ASP A 27 -3.29 6.42 -5.10
N SER A 28 -3.48 5.12 -5.24
CA SER A 28 -4.75 4.54 -5.69
C SER A 28 -4.87 3.09 -5.23
N TYR A 29 -6.05 2.50 -5.39
CA TYR A 29 -6.23 1.06 -5.19
C TYR A 29 -7.28 0.50 -6.15
N SER A 30 -7.26 -0.81 -6.33
CA SER A 30 -8.33 -1.57 -6.97
C SER A 30 -8.76 -2.73 -6.08
N ILE A 31 -9.99 -3.20 -6.27
CA ILE A 31 -10.54 -4.38 -5.61
C ILE A 31 -11.04 -5.32 -6.70
N GLU A 32 -10.55 -6.56 -6.70
CA GLU A 32 -10.99 -7.62 -7.60
C GLU A 32 -11.55 -8.78 -6.77
N LYS A 33 -12.81 -9.16 -7.00
CA LYS A 33 -13.36 -10.41 -6.45
C LYS A 33 -12.89 -11.57 -7.31
N LYS A 34 -12.30 -12.59 -6.69
CA LYS A 34 -11.82 -13.80 -7.36
C LYS A 34 -12.44 -15.03 -6.70
N ALA A 35 -12.94 -15.94 -7.53
CA ALA A 35 -13.25 -17.29 -7.07
C ALA A 35 -11.95 -18.01 -6.71
N LEU A 36 -11.97 -18.76 -5.62
CA LEU A 36 -10.85 -19.60 -5.21
C LEU A 36 -11.00 -20.97 -5.86
N VAL A 37 -9.88 -21.56 -6.30
CA VAL A 37 -9.86 -22.90 -6.91
C VAL A 37 -10.34 -23.96 -5.92
N ALA A 38 -10.03 -23.77 -4.64
CA ALA A 38 -10.53 -24.59 -3.53
C ALA A 38 -10.88 -23.65 -2.35
N PRO A 39 -11.78 -24.07 -1.45
CA PRO A 39 -12.12 -23.27 -0.28
C PRO A 39 -10.88 -23.00 0.59
N GLN A 40 -10.74 -21.78 1.09
CA GLN A 40 -9.64 -21.40 1.99
C GLN A 40 -10.17 -21.08 3.38
N ALA A 41 -9.51 -21.63 4.40
CA ALA A 41 -9.73 -21.25 5.79
C ALA A 41 -9.11 -19.88 6.05
N ALA A 42 -9.91 -18.94 6.55
CA ALA A 42 -9.46 -17.62 6.95
C ALA A 42 -10.30 -17.12 8.14
N ARG A 43 -9.81 -16.11 8.86
CA ARG A 43 -10.57 -15.50 9.95
C ARG A 43 -11.65 -14.56 9.41
N ASP A 44 -12.86 -14.70 9.94
CA ASP A 44 -13.97 -13.79 9.71
C ASP A 44 -13.84 -12.49 10.53
N ALA A 45 -14.80 -11.59 10.37
CA ALA A 45 -14.83 -10.31 11.06
C ALA A 45 -15.01 -10.41 12.60
N ALA A 46 -15.34 -11.59 13.12
CA ALA A 46 -15.39 -11.92 14.54
C ALA A 46 -14.12 -12.65 15.02
N GLY A 47 -13.19 -12.96 14.11
CA GLY A 47 -11.94 -13.66 14.40
C GLY A 47 -12.05 -15.18 14.38
N ALA A 48 -13.22 -15.75 14.06
CA ALA A 48 -13.41 -17.19 13.95
C ALA A 48 -12.92 -17.70 12.60
N GLU A 49 -12.36 -18.91 12.57
CA GLU A 49 -11.94 -19.55 11.33
C GLU A 49 -13.17 -20.04 10.54
N ARG A 50 -13.25 -19.63 9.28
CA ARG A 50 -14.33 -19.96 8.34
C ARG A 50 -13.74 -20.36 7.00
N SER A 51 -14.49 -21.20 6.27
CA SER A 51 -14.15 -21.58 4.91
C SER A 51 -14.77 -20.61 3.90
N PHE A 52 -13.97 -20.06 3.00
CA PHE A 52 -14.40 -19.11 1.97
C PHE A 52 -14.11 -19.64 0.57
N HIS A 53 -15.03 -19.41 -0.36
CA HIS A 53 -14.92 -19.80 -1.77
C HIS A 53 -14.49 -18.64 -2.69
N ALA A 54 -14.40 -17.43 -2.15
CA ALA A 54 -13.99 -16.25 -2.89
C ALA A 54 -13.06 -15.39 -2.02
N VAL A 55 -12.29 -14.54 -2.68
CA VAL A 55 -11.41 -13.56 -2.05
C VAL A 55 -11.51 -12.23 -2.77
N TYR A 56 -11.48 -11.15 -2.01
CA TYR A 56 -11.30 -9.81 -2.53
C TYR A 56 -9.81 -9.46 -2.47
N LEU A 57 -9.19 -9.39 -3.65
CA LEU A 57 -7.81 -8.97 -3.80
C LEU A 57 -7.77 -7.44 -3.91
N VAL A 58 -7.24 -6.80 -2.89
CA VAL A 58 -7.02 -5.35 -2.88
C VAL A 58 -5.59 -5.08 -3.30
N LYS A 59 -5.39 -4.28 -4.35
CA LYS A 59 -4.07 -3.83 -4.80
C LYS A 59 -3.97 -2.33 -4.56
N VAL A 60 -3.03 -1.90 -3.74
CA VAL A 60 -2.78 -0.49 -3.45
C VAL A 60 -1.51 -0.07 -4.18
N LYS A 61 -1.62 0.91 -5.06
CA LYS A 61 -0.49 1.47 -5.80
C LYS A 61 0.09 2.66 -5.07
N GLY A 62 1.40 2.81 -5.15
CA GLY A 62 2.11 3.97 -4.62
C GLY A 62 3.58 3.67 -4.34
N ILE A 63 4.18 4.53 -3.53
CA ILE A 63 5.57 4.38 -3.09
C ILE A 63 5.53 3.74 -1.71
N VAL A 64 5.87 2.46 -1.64
CA VAL A 64 6.05 1.74 -0.37
C VAL A 64 7.49 1.23 -0.35
N PRO A 65 8.30 1.56 0.67
CA PRO A 65 9.65 1.02 0.78
C PRO A 65 9.62 -0.51 0.73
N THR A 66 10.17 -1.09 -0.33
CA THR A 66 10.29 -2.54 -0.52
C THR A 66 11.55 -3.11 0.13
N ASN A 67 12.39 -2.25 0.72
CA ASN A 67 13.56 -2.69 1.47
C ASN A 67 13.10 -3.46 2.71
N TYR A 68 13.41 -4.75 2.73
CA TYR A 68 13.04 -5.75 3.76
C TYR A 68 13.33 -5.33 5.21
N ALA A 69 14.08 -4.25 5.44
CA ALA A 69 14.43 -3.71 6.75
C ALA A 69 13.39 -2.75 7.37
N LEU A 70 12.40 -2.25 6.62
CA LEU A 70 11.36 -1.35 7.14
C LEU A 70 9.95 -1.93 6.97
N PRO A 71 9.43 -2.71 7.94
CA PRO A 71 8.05 -3.17 7.88
C PRO A 71 7.09 -1.99 8.02
N VAL A 72 6.34 -1.71 6.94
CA VAL A 72 5.25 -0.73 6.93
C VAL A 72 3.97 -1.44 7.35
N GLN A 73 3.49 -1.23 8.57
CA GLN A 73 2.18 -1.76 8.97
C GLN A 73 1.06 -0.99 8.25
N LEU A 74 0.27 -1.66 7.41
CA LEU A 74 -0.88 -1.07 6.73
C LEU A 74 -2.15 -1.21 7.58
N PHE A 75 -3.04 -0.20 7.49
CA PHE A 75 -4.38 -0.22 8.07
C PHE A 75 -5.41 0.35 7.10
N VAL A 76 -6.68 -0.01 7.31
CA VAL A 76 -7.83 0.67 6.73
C VAL A 76 -8.76 1.09 7.87
N GLY A 77 -8.84 2.40 8.13
CA GLY A 77 -9.33 2.90 9.42
C GLY A 77 -8.47 2.36 10.56
N ASP A 78 -9.11 1.80 11.58
CA ASP A 78 -8.42 1.19 12.74
C ASP A 78 -8.13 -0.30 12.55
N ILE A 79 -8.44 -0.87 11.37
CA ILE A 79 -8.29 -2.30 11.09
C ILE A 79 -6.88 -2.56 10.54
N PRO A 80 -6.02 -3.31 11.26
CA PRO A 80 -4.71 -3.68 10.75
C PRO A 80 -4.83 -4.71 9.63
N VAL A 81 -4.14 -4.46 8.52
CA VAL A 81 -3.95 -5.43 7.44
C VAL A 81 -2.77 -6.32 7.83
N ARG A 82 -3.07 -7.53 8.30
CA ARG A 82 -2.08 -8.45 8.89
C ARG A 82 -1.18 -9.10 7.84
N GLU A 83 -1.75 -9.42 6.69
CA GLU A 83 -1.07 -10.16 5.63
C GLU A 83 -1.18 -9.37 4.33
N TYR A 84 -0.04 -8.90 3.84
CA TYR A 84 0.07 -8.22 2.56
C TYR A 84 1.40 -8.58 1.90
N GLY A 85 1.41 -8.64 0.57
CA GLY A 85 2.61 -8.76 -0.23
C GLY A 85 2.99 -7.43 -0.86
N ALA A 86 4.26 -7.27 -1.23
CA ALA A 86 4.73 -6.12 -1.99
C ALA A 86 4.74 -6.43 -3.49
N THR A 87 4.51 -5.40 -4.30
CA THR A 87 4.78 -5.40 -5.75
C THR A 87 5.83 -4.32 -6.04
N ARG A 88 6.32 -4.26 -7.28
CA ARG A 88 7.23 -3.18 -7.72
C ARG A 88 6.61 -1.78 -7.55
N ASP A 89 5.29 -1.69 -7.64
CA ASP A 89 4.51 -0.45 -7.68
C ASP A 89 3.55 -0.28 -6.50
N GLY A 90 3.70 -1.06 -5.43
CA GLY A 90 2.86 -0.95 -4.25
C GLY A 90 2.76 -2.23 -3.42
N ILE A 91 1.55 -2.52 -2.95
CA ILE A 91 1.25 -3.64 -2.06
C ILE A 91 -0.10 -4.26 -2.44
N TYR A 92 -0.32 -5.51 -2.04
CA TYR A 92 -1.61 -6.16 -2.18
C TYR A 92 -1.96 -6.95 -0.92
N PHE A 93 -3.24 -7.04 -0.62
CA PHE A 93 -3.75 -7.87 0.48
C PHE A 93 -5.08 -8.52 0.11
N LYS A 94 -5.44 -9.53 0.89
CA LYS A 94 -6.64 -10.34 0.69
C LYS A 94 -7.65 -10.04 1.79
N VAL A 95 -8.91 -9.91 1.40
CA VAL A 95 -10.05 -9.89 2.33
C VAL A 95 -10.99 -11.01 1.94
N TYR A 96 -11.19 -11.96 2.84
CA TYR A 96 -12.04 -13.13 2.59
C TYR A 96 -13.49 -12.87 2.99
N ASP A 97 -13.71 -12.26 4.16
CA ASP A 97 -15.03 -11.98 4.68
C ASP A 97 -15.59 -10.63 4.17
N PRO A 98 -16.73 -10.62 3.46
CA PRO A 98 -17.46 -9.40 3.07
C PRO A 98 -17.74 -8.43 4.22
N GLN A 99 -17.97 -8.93 5.44
CA GLN A 99 -18.24 -8.06 6.59
C GLN A 99 -17.02 -7.22 6.98
N VAL A 100 -15.80 -7.72 6.73
CA VAL A 100 -14.57 -6.93 6.90
C VAL A 100 -14.53 -5.80 5.86
N LEU A 101 -14.89 -6.06 4.60
CA LEU A 101 -15.00 -5.00 3.58
C LEU A 101 -16.00 -3.92 3.97
N LYS A 102 -17.16 -4.30 4.50
CA LYS A 102 -18.18 -3.35 4.99
C LYS A 102 -17.64 -2.48 6.12
N LYS A 103 -16.88 -3.05 7.07
CA LYS A 103 -16.22 -2.29 8.14
C LYS A 103 -15.13 -1.34 7.63
N MET A 104 -14.44 -1.71 6.55
CA MET A 104 -13.42 -0.89 5.89
C MET A 104 -14.01 0.24 5.04
N ASN A 105 -15.25 0.10 4.57
CA ASN A 105 -15.89 1.05 3.67
C ASN A 105 -15.96 2.46 4.27
N GLY A 106 -15.55 3.46 3.50
CA GLY A 106 -15.49 4.86 3.91
C GLY A 106 -14.34 5.21 4.85
N LYS A 107 -13.46 4.25 5.20
CA LYS A 107 -12.31 4.50 6.08
C LYS A 107 -11.07 4.85 5.27
N PRO A 108 -10.20 5.73 5.78
CA PRO A 108 -8.96 6.08 5.10
C PRO A 108 -7.94 4.94 5.20
N PHE A 109 -7.06 4.83 4.21
CA PHE A 109 -5.85 4.04 4.39
C PHE A 109 -4.92 4.75 5.37
N ARG A 110 -4.24 3.96 6.20
CA ARG A 110 -3.21 4.45 7.12
C ARG A 110 -2.00 3.53 7.07
N TYR A 111 -0.85 4.05 7.48
CA TYR A 111 0.36 3.26 7.58
C TYR A 111 1.18 3.65 8.81
N ALA A 112 1.89 2.71 9.41
CA ALA A 112 2.89 2.98 10.43
C ALA A 112 4.24 2.41 10.00
N THR A 113 5.31 3.13 10.33
CA THR A 113 6.70 2.64 10.16
C THR A 113 7.27 2.36 11.55
N VAL A 114 8.29 1.50 11.62
CA VAL A 114 8.91 1.12 12.90
C VAL A 114 9.29 2.37 13.70
N GLY A 115 8.84 2.43 14.96
CA GLY A 115 9.11 3.54 15.86
C GLY A 115 8.32 4.83 15.59
N LYS A 116 7.33 4.82 14.68
CA LYS A 116 6.49 5.99 14.36
C LYS A 116 5.00 5.69 14.51
N ALA A 117 4.24 6.71 14.90
CA ALA A 117 2.78 6.65 14.94
C ALA A 117 2.17 6.45 13.54
N ALA A 118 0.97 5.86 13.50
CA ALA A 118 0.26 5.61 12.25
C ALA A 118 -0.19 6.92 11.59
N GLN A 119 0.24 7.12 10.34
CA GLN A 119 -0.11 8.26 9.50
C GLN A 119 -1.32 7.93 8.62
N GLN A 120 -2.24 8.88 8.51
CA GLN A 120 -3.42 8.76 7.66
C GLN A 120 -3.13 9.32 6.26
N THR A 121 -3.64 8.65 5.23
CA THR A 121 -3.60 9.15 3.85
C THR A 121 -4.94 9.76 3.45
N ALA A 122 -4.96 10.51 2.33
CA ALA A 122 -6.20 11.02 1.74
C ALA A 122 -7.00 9.94 0.99
N LEU A 123 -6.40 8.76 0.77
CA LEU A 123 -7.02 7.66 0.03
C LEU A 123 -8.08 7.00 0.91
N VAL A 124 -9.33 6.97 0.46
CA VAL A 124 -10.46 6.38 1.19
C VAL A 124 -10.85 5.05 0.54
N PHE A 125 -10.95 4.01 1.37
CA PHE A 125 -11.41 2.70 0.95
C PHE A 125 -12.92 2.73 0.64
N LYS A 126 -13.30 2.21 -0.51
CA LYS A 126 -14.67 2.08 -1.00
C LYS A 126 -14.85 0.62 -1.36
N ALA A 127 -15.68 -0.06 -0.58
CA ALA A 127 -16.01 -1.44 -0.88
C ALA A 127 -16.81 -1.49 -2.20
N PRO A 128 -16.65 -2.56 -3.01
CA PRO A 128 -17.53 -2.76 -4.16
C PRO A 128 -18.98 -2.89 -3.70
N ALA A 129 -19.92 -2.44 -4.52
CA ALA A 129 -21.34 -2.75 -4.31
C ALA A 129 -21.52 -4.28 -4.43
N GLU A 130 -22.12 -4.90 -3.42
CA GLU A 130 -22.49 -6.32 -3.41
C GLU A 130 -23.95 -6.50 -3.81
#